data_AF-A0A1G5X1B2-F1
#
_entry.id   AF-A0A1G5X1B2-F1
#
_cell.length_a   1.000
_cell.length_b   1.000
_cell.length_c   1.000
_cell.angle_alpha   90.00
_cell.angle_beta   90.00
_cell.angle_gamma   90.00
#
_symmetry.space_group_name_H-M   'P 1'
#
loop_
_entity.id
_entity.type
_entity.pdbx_description
1 polymer ?
#
loop_
_entity_poly.entity_id
_entity_poly.type
_entity_poly.pdbx_seq_one_letter_code
_entity_poly.pdbx_strand_id
1 'polypeptide(L)'
;MAEIKICGLKRLEDIGLANKYKPDYVGFVFAESPRKVDYQLALEMKAELDDSIKSVGVFVDADINEILKLYDDGIIDIAQLHGSESEEYIKELKEKSNDQLEIINAIEMSDETDLSRFDDSAADYLLFDSGKGSGKTFDWRLINKNLKKEFFLAGGLNADNIAQAINEFNPYAVDLSSGVESNGYKDESKIRKVMEEVNLTNGRYGEYGGQYISETLMNELIYLEEQFNHYMNDPEFIEELNTLLREYAGRPSLLYYAKRMTEDLGGAKIYLKREDLNHTGAHKINNVLGQVLLAKKMGKTRVIAETGAGQHGVATATAAALLDMECEVFMGEVDTKRQALNVYRMELLGAKVHSVKSGTQTLKDAVNDAFRDWIANVGDTNYVIGSTMGPHPFPQIVRDFQAVISAEAREQILEKEGKLPTAVLACVGGGSNAMGAFYNFIDDEEVKLIGCEAGGKGVDTPYNAAALTNGKIGIFHGMKSIFNQGNYGQIAPVYSISAGLDYPGVGPEHAYLRDIGRAEYVPINDEEAVEAFEYLSRMEGIIPAIESSHAVAHAMKIAPEMDKDDIIIVCLSGRGDKDVKSIAEYRGVELNE
;
A
#
# COMPACT_ATOMS: atom_id res chain seq x y z
N MET A 1 1.29 -15.01 -6.67
CA MET A 1 2.30 -14.35 -5.82
C MET A 1 3.57 -15.14 -6.02
N ALA A 2 4.67 -14.48 -6.39
CA ALA A 2 5.95 -15.16 -6.48
C ALA A 2 6.40 -15.56 -5.08
N GLU A 3 6.70 -16.85 -4.88
CA GLU A 3 7.24 -17.36 -3.63
C GLU A 3 8.69 -16.90 -3.45
N ILE A 4 9.16 -16.81 -2.21
CA ILE A 4 10.48 -16.29 -1.88
C ILE A 4 11.37 -17.40 -1.36
N LYS A 5 12.52 -17.60 -2.00
CA LYS A 5 13.58 -18.48 -1.54
C LYS A 5 14.80 -17.68 -1.09
N ILE A 6 15.23 -17.89 0.15
CA ILE A 6 16.53 -17.37 0.64
C ILE A 6 17.54 -18.52 0.64
N CYS A 7 18.53 -18.47 -0.23
CA CYS A 7 19.47 -19.56 -0.47
C CYS A 7 20.83 -19.35 0.21
N GLY A 8 21.44 -20.43 0.70
CA GLY A 8 22.79 -20.44 1.24
C GLY A 8 22.88 -20.01 2.70
N LEU A 9 21.90 -20.39 3.51
CA LEU A 9 21.97 -20.25 4.96
C LEU A 9 23.04 -21.21 5.48
N LYS A 10 23.86 -20.76 6.42
CA LYS A 10 25.01 -21.55 6.92
C LYS A 10 25.27 -21.40 8.41
N ARG A 11 24.33 -20.82 9.15
CA ARG A 11 24.38 -20.61 10.60
C ARG A 11 22.97 -20.62 11.19
N LEU A 12 22.86 -20.92 12.48
CA LEU A 12 21.60 -20.88 13.22
C LEU A 12 21.01 -19.46 13.27
N GLU A 13 21.83 -18.41 13.31
CA GLU A 13 21.34 -17.03 13.24
C GLU A 13 20.58 -16.75 11.93
N ASP A 14 20.99 -17.38 10.82
CA ASP A 14 20.30 -17.23 9.54
C ASP A 14 18.89 -17.87 9.59
N ILE A 15 18.71 -18.95 10.38
CA ILE A 15 17.41 -19.58 10.65
C ILE A 15 16.53 -18.66 11.49
N GLY A 16 17.11 -17.99 12.50
CA GLY A 16 16.40 -16.97 13.28
C GLY A 16 15.82 -15.84 12.39
N LEU A 17 16.59 -15.40 11.39
CA LEU A 17 16.10 -14.43 10.40
C LEU A 17 15.01 -15.03 9.50
N ALA A 18 15.19 -16.25 8.99
CA ALA A 18 14.16 -16.91 8.17
C ALA A 18 12.84 -17.07 8.94
N ASN A 19 12.89 -17.51 10.20
CA ASN A 19 11.71 -17.66 11.06
C ASN A 19 11.03 -16.32 11.34
N LYS A 20 11.79 -15.23 11.42
CA LYS A 20 11.26 -13.88 11.62
C LYS A 20 10.52 -13.36 10.38
N TYR A 21 11.10 -13.54 9.19
CA TYR A 21 10.59 -12.94 7.96
C TYR A 21 9.73 -13.89 7.11
N LYS A 22 9.71 -15.18 7.42
CA LYS A 22 8.85 -16.19 6.79
C LYS A 22 8.94 -16.24 5.25
N PRO A 23 10.13 -16.43 4.65
CA PRO A 23 10.19 -16.81 3.24
C PRO A 23 9.51 -18.18 3.04
N ASP A 24 9.05 -18.47 1.83
CA ASP A 24 8.44 -19.76 1.50
C ASP A 24 9.49 -20.89 1.50
N TYR A 25 10.73 -20.57 1.12
CA TYR A 25 11.84 -21.51 1.05
C TYR A 25 13.14 -21.00 1.68
N VAL A 26 13.93 -21.93 2.22
CA VAL A 26 15.34 -21.71 2.57
C VAL A 26 16.24 -22.72 1.87
N GLY A 27 17.43 -22.29 1.44
CA GLY A 27 18.40 -23.16 0.75
C GLY A 27 19.58 -23.56 1.62
N PHE A 28 19.85 -24.86 1.71
CA PHE A 28 21.05 -25.46 2.32
C PHE A 28 21.97 -25.97 1.22
N VAL A 29 23.21 -25.48 1.17
CA VAL A 29 24.15 -25.83 0.09
C VAL A 29 25.02 -26.99 0.53
N PHE A 30 24.91 -28.14 -0.15
CA PHE A 30 25.75 -29.31 0.10
C PHE A 30 26.95 -29.40 -0.86
N ALA A 31 26.88 -28.69 -1.99
CA ALA A 31 27.99 -28.53 -2.92
C ALA A 31 29.15 -27.68 -2.35
N GLU A 32 30.36 -27.93 -2.85
CA GLU A 32 31.56 -27.16 -2.47
C GLU A 32 31.40 -25.66 -2.76
N SER A 33 31.33 -24.85 -1.70
CA SER A 33 31.17 -23.40 -1.79
C SER A 33 31.46 -22.72 -0.44
N PRO A 34 31.61 -21.37 -0.39
CA PRO A 34 31.67 -20.61 0.86
C PRO A 34 30.39 -20.68 1.72
N ARG A 35 29.33 -21.31 1.21
CA ARG A 35 28.03 -21.49 1.86
C ARG A 35 27.74 -22.96 2.18
N LYS A 36 28.73 -23.85 2.01
CA LYS A 36 28.57 -25.28 2.26
C LYS A 36 28.17 -25.54 3.72
N VAL A 37 27.15 -26.36 3.92
CA VAL A 37 26.81 -26.94 5.21
C VAL A 37 27.09 -28.44 5.19
N ASP A 38 27.40 -29.01 6.35
CA ASP A 38 27.45 -30.46 6.51
C ASP A 38 26.11 -31.01 7.00
N TYR A 39 25.99 -32.33 7.00
CA TYR A 39 24.79 -33.04 7.42
C TYR A 39 24.34 -32.65 8.85
N GLN A 40 25.29 -32.50 9.78
CA GLN A 40 24.96 -32.27 11.19
C GLN A 40 24.42 -30.85 11.39
N LEU A 41 25.07 -29.85 10.77
CA LEU A 41 24.60 -28.48 10.81
C LEU A 41 23.24 -28.31 10.10
N ALA A 42 23.04 -28.97 8.96
CA ALA A 42 21.75 -28.92 8.25
C ALA A 42 20.62 -29.54 9.09
N LEU A 43 20.88 -30.64 9.79
CA LEU A 43 19.93 -31.27 10.71
C LEU A 43 19.56 -30.34 11.87
N GLU A 44 20.54 -29.67 12.48
CA GLU A 44 20.31 -28.68 13.55
C GLU A 44 19.50 -27.48 13.04
N MET A 45 19.86 -26.95 11.86
CA MET A 45 19.16 -25.84 11.24
C MET A 45 17.71 -26.17 10.88
N LYS A 46 17.44 -27.37 10.33
CA LYS A 46 16.07 -27.83 10.04
C LYS A 46 15.24 -28.02 11.31
N ALA A 47 15.85 -28.49 12.41
CA ALA A 47 15.15 -28.67 13.68
C ALA A 47 14.68 -27.34 14.32
N GLU A 48 15.36 -26.23 14.02
CA GLU A 48 14.96 -24.88 14.47
C GLU A 48 14.11 -24.12 13.45
N LEU A 49 14.05 -24.59 12.20
CA LEU A 49 13.29 -23.94 11.13
C LEU A 49 11.78 -24.11 11.39
N ASP A 50 11.02 -23.04 11.20
CA ASP A 50 9.57 -23.10 11.36
C ASP A 50 8.92 -24.00 10.29
N ASP A 51 7.96 -24.82 10.71
CA ASP A 51 7.30 -25.83 9.88
C ASP A 51 6.58 -25.24 8.65
N SER A 52 6.29 -23.93 8.63
CA SER A 52 5.70 -23.28 7.46
C SER A 52 6.71 -23.06 6.32
N ILE A 53 8.01 -23.23 6.56
CA ILE A 53 9.08 -22.90 5.60
C ILE A 53 9.66 -24.21 5.04
N LYS A 54 9.65 -24.35 3.71
CA LYS A 54 10.24 -25.51 3.03
C LYS A 54 11.77 -25.36 2.92
N SER A 55 12.49 -26.44 3.14
CA SER A 55 13.94 -26.54 3.04
C SER A 55 14.38 -27.14 1.71
N VAL A 56 15.33 -26.50 1.03
CA VAL A 56 15.81 -26.88 -0.30
C VAL A 56 17.28 -27.25 -0.22
N GLY A 57 17.62 -28.51 -0.55
CA GLY A 57 19.01 -28.96 -0.66
C GLY A 57 19.59 -28.59 -2.01
N VAL A 58 20.74 -27.91 -2.05
CA VAL A 58 21.42 -27.50 -3.29
C VAL A 58 22.62 -28.40 -3.57
N PHE A 59 22.60 -29.08 -4.72
CA PHE A 59 23.56 -30.11 -5.12
C PHE A 59 24.22 -29.80 -6.47
N VAL A 60 25.43 -30.34 -6.66
CA VAL A 60 26.17 -30.31 -7.93
C VAL A 60 26.74 -31.70 -8.14
N ASP A 61 26.18 -32.44 -9.10
CA ASP A 61 26.60 -33.78 -9.50
C ASP A 61 26.68 -34.77 -8.31
N ALA A 62 25.76 -34.65 -7.35
CA ALA A 62 25.74 -35.47 -6.13
C ALA A 62 25.24 -36.90 -6.39
N ASP A 63 25.61 -37.84 -5.53
CA ASP A 63 25.06 -39.20 -5.60
C ASP A 63 23.59 -39.21 -5.19
N ILE A 64 22.74 -39.93 -5.93
CA ILE A 64 21.29 -40.00 -5.65
C ILE A 64 21.01 -40.47 -4.22
N ASN A 65 21.80 -41.39 -3.68
CA ASN A 65 21.58 -41.89 -2.32
C ASN A 65 21.94 -40.85 -1.25
N GLU A 66 22.84 -39.92 -1.54
CA GLU A 66 23.14 -38.80 -0.63
C GLU A 66 21.95 -37.84 -0.54
N ILE A 67 21.32 -37.53 -1.68
CA ILE A 67 20.11 -36.69 -1.74
C ILE A 67 18.95 -37.38 -1.02
N LEU A 68 18.69 -38.66 -1.34
CA LEU A 68 17.60 -39.43 -0.74
C LEU A 68 17.77 -39.57 0.77
N LYS A 69 19.00 -39.73 1.27
CA LYS A 69 19.24 -39.77 2.71
C LYS A 69 18.81 -38.47 3.41
N LEU A 70 19.17 -37.32 2.85
CA LEU A 70 18.77 -36.02 3.41
C LEU A 70 17.24 -35.84 3.39
N TYR A 71 16.58 -36.33 2.35
CA TYR A 71 15.14 -36.33 2.23
C TYR A 71 14.45 -37.26 3.24
N ASP A 72 14.91 -38.51 3.33
CA ASP A 72 14.37 -39.54 4.24
C ASP A 72 14.53 -39.12 5.72
N ASP A 73 15.61 -38.42 6.03
CA ASP A 73 15.88 -37.86 7.37
C ASP A 73 15.10 -36.56 7.63
N GLY A 74 14.31 -36.06 6.66
CA GLY A 74 13.51 -34.85 6.77
C GLY A 74 14.31 -33.55 6.81
N ILE A 75 15.58 -33.58 6.40
CA ILE A 75 16.48 -32.41 6.39
C ILE A 75 16.16 -31.47 5.23
N ILE A 76 15.71 -32.03 4.11
CA ILE A 76 15.28 -31.30 2.92
C ILE A 76 13.88 -31.73 2.52
N ASP A 77 13.10 -30.78 2.00
CA ASP A 77 11.78 -31.02 1.42
C ASP A 77 11.86 -31.05 -0.12
N ILE A 78 12.84 -30.36 -0.70
CA ILE A 78 13.05 -30.19 -2.15
C ILE A 78 14.54 -30.37 -2.49
N ALA A 79 14.84 -30.96 -3.65
CA ALA A 79 16.20 -31.04 -4.19
C ALA A 79 16.40 -30.07 -5.37
N GLN A 80 17.41 -29.21 -5.26
CA GLN A 80 17.84 -28.29 -6.32
C GLN A 80 19.16 -28.77 -6.93
N LEU A 81 19.14 -29.09 -8.22
CA LEU A 81 20.28 -29.59 -8.99
C LEU A 81 20.92 -28.43 -9.77
N HIS A 82 22.24 -28.27 -9.69
CA HIS A 82 23.03 -27.19 -10.31
C HIS A 82 24.20 -27.71 -11.15
N GLY A 83 24.34 -29.02 -11.30
CA GLY A 83 25.44 -29.65 -12.02
C GLY A 83 25.09 -29.96 -13.47
N SER A 84 25.54 -31.13 -13.92
CA SER A 84 25.35 -31.67 -15.26
C SER A 84 24.39 -32.87 -15.27
N GLU A 85 23.51 -32.95 -14.27
CA GLU A 85 22.55 -34.03 -14.10
C GLU A 85 21.61 -34.13 -15.31
N SER A 86 21.49 -35.33 -15.90
CA SER A 86 20.65 -35.55 -17.09
C SER A 86 19.18 -35.76 -16.73
N GLU A 87 18.30 -35.71 -17.73
CA GLU A 87 16.88 -36.06 -17.56
C GLU A 87 16.69 -37.50 -17.05
N GLU A 88 17.58 -38.44 -17.41
CA GLU A 88 17.58 -39.79 -16.84
C GLU A 88 17.92 -39.79 -15.34
N TYR A 89 18.88 -38.96 -14.90
CA TYR A 89 19.20 -38.80 -13.48
C TYR A 89 18.00 -38.28 -12.71
N ILE A 90 17.33 -37.25 -13.23
CA ILE A 90 16.14 -36.65 -12.61
C ILE A 90 15.03 -37.70 -12.49
N LYS A 91 14.77 -38.46 -13.55
CA LYS A 91 13.77 -39.54 -13.53
C LYS A 91 14.13 -40.63 -12.51
N GLU A 92 15.39 -41.05 -12.44
CA GLU A 92 15.83 -42.04 -11.45
C GLU A 92 15.65 -41.53 -10.00
N LEU A 93 15.93 -40.26 -9.74
CA LEU A 93 15.74 -39.64 -8.43
C LEU A 93 14.24 -39.58 -8.05
N LYS A 94 13.36 -39.24 -8.99
CA LYS A 94 11.90 -39.27 -8.77
C LYS A 94 11.40 -40.68 -8.53
N GLU A 95 11.81 -41.64 -9.35
CA GLU A 95 11.42 -43.05 -9.20
C GLU A 95 11.83 -43.59 -7.82
N LYS A 96 13.07 -43.32 -7.37
CA LYS A 96 13.56 -43.78 -6.07
C LYS A 96 12.92 -43.09 -4.87
N SER A 97 12.40 -41.87 -5.05
CA SER A 97 11.61 -41.16 -4.03
C SER A 97 10.11 -41.42 -4.14
N ASN A 98 9.68 -42.36 -5.00
CA ASN A 98 8.26 -42.64 -5.29
C ASN A 98 7.47 -41.37 -5.72
N ASP A 99 8.10 -40.50 -6.51
CA ASP A 99 7.57 -39.22 -6.98
C ASP A 99 7.18 -38.24 -5.86
N GLN A 100 7.71 -38.40 -4.64
CA GLN A 100 7.40 -37.52 -3.50
C GLN A 100 8.40 -36.37 -3.32
N LEU A 101 9.64 -36.52 -3.79
CA LEU A 101 10.64 -35.47 -3.71
C LEU A 101 10.47 -34.51 -4.91
N GLU A 102 10.13 -33.26 -4.62
CA GLU A 102 10.08 -32.19 -5.62
C GLU A 102 11.52 -31.83 -6.07
N ILE A 103 11.70 -31.61 -7.37
CA ILE A 103 13.02 -31.31 -7.97
C ILE A 103 12.99 -29.95 -8.69
N ILE A 104 13.99 -29.12 -8.38
CA ILE A 104 14.32 -27.89 -9.11
C ILE A 104 15.56 -28.17 -9.98
N ASN A 105 15.44 -28.04 -11.30
CA ASN A 105 16.57 -28.16 -12.21
C ASN A 105 17.07 -26.78 -12.63
N ALA A 106 18.32 -26.44 -12.29
CA ALA A 106 18.88 -25.14 -12.61
C ALA A 106 19.54 -25.10 -13.99
N ILE A 107 19.15 -24.10 -14.76
CA ILE A 107 19.56 -23.86 -16.12
C ILE A 107 20.36 -22.56 -16.17
N GLU A 108 21.62 -22.68 -16.57
CA GLU A 108 22.46 -21.52 -16.88
C GLU A 108 21.99 -20.86 -18.17
N MET A 109 21.64 -19.58 -18.07
CA MET A 109 21.09 -18.80 -19.18
C MET A 109 22.21 -18.17 -20.02
N SER A 110 22.08 -18.32 -21.33
CA SER A 110 22.92 -17.69 -22.35
C SER A 110 22.05 -17.27 -23.55
N ASP A 111 22.57 -16.41 -24.43
CA ASP A 111 21.84 -15.95 -25.63
C ASP A 111 21.45 -17.09 -26.58
N GLU A 112 22.07 -18.27 -26.46
CA GLU A 112 21.80 -19.46 -27.28
C GLU A 112 20.86 -20.47 -26.59
N THR A 113 20.37 -20.18 -25.38
CA THR A 113 19.54 -21.12 -24.61
C THR A 113 18.12 -21.20 -25.19
N ASP A 114 17.79 -22.33 -25.83
CA ASP A 114 16.42 -22.64 -26.25
C ASP A 114 15.60 -23.18 -25.07
N LEU A 115 14.66 -22.37 -24.57
CA LEU A 115 13.82 -22.70 -23.43
C LEU A 115 12.73 -23.72 -23.75
N SER A 116 12.32 -23.87 -25.02
CA SER A 116 11.22 -24.77 -25.39
C SER A 116 11.53 -26.24 -25.13
N ARG A 117 12.81 -26.61 -25.08
CA ARG A 117 13.27 -27.98 -24.78
C ARG A 117 13.01 -28.42 -23.34
N PHE A 118 12.71 -27.49 -22.45
CA PHE A 118 12.50 -27.77 -21.02
C PHE A 118 11.04 -27.90 -20.62
N ASP A 119 10.09 -27.62 -21.53
CA ASP A 119 8.66 -27.82 -21.27
C ASP A 119 8.34 -29.27 -20.87
N ASP A 120 9.13 -30.24 -21.38
CA ASP A 120 8.98 -31.68 -21.12
C ASP A 120 9.95 -32.22 -20.04
N SER A 121 10.64 -31.34 -19.29
CA SER A 121 11.57 -31.77 -18.23
C SER A 121 10.84 -32.54 -17.12
N ALA A 122 11.47 -33.59 -16.61
CA ALA A 122 10.95 -34.40 -15.50
C ALA A 122 10.98 -33.66 -14.15
N ALA A 123 11.83 -32.63 -14.02
CA ALA A 123 11.91 -31.80 -12.82
C ALA A 123 10.61 -31.02 -12.62
N ASP A 124 10.17 -30.83 -11.38
CA ASP A 124 8.92 -30.14 -11.08
C ASP A 124 9.01 -28.65 -11.43
N TYR A 125 10.15 -28.04 -11.11
CA TYR A 125 10.45 -26.64 -11.38
C TYR A 125 11.76 -26.48 -12.15
N LEU A 126 11.86 -25.37 -12.89
CA LEU A 126 13.12 -24.89 -13.46
C LEU A 126 13.69 -23.76 -12.59
N LEU A 127 14.99 -23.51 -12.65
CA LEU A 127 15.60 -22.32 -12.06
C LEU A 127 16.53 -21.66 -13.08
N PHE A 128 16.32 -20.38 -13.38
CA PHE A 128 17.17 -19.66 -14.32
C PHE A 128 18.19 -18.80 -13.59
N ASP A 129 19.48 -19.05 -13.85
CA ASP A 129 20.60 -18.29 -13.29
C ASP A 129 21.55 -17.79 -14.38
N SER A 130 22.27 -16.72 -14.07
CA SER A 130 23.34 -16.09 -14.86
C SER A 130 24.64 -16.90 -14.97
N GLY A 131 24.72 -18.05 -14.29
CA GLY A 131 25.91 -18.90 -14.20
C GLY A 131 26.60 -18.88 -12.84
N LYS A 132 27.16 -20.06 -12.47
CA LYS A 132 27.75 -20.46 -11.16
C LYS A 132 28.06 -19.30 -10.19
N GLY A 133 27.05 -18.83 -9.46
CA GLY A 133 27.23 -18.00 -8.27
C GLY A 133 27.96 -16.66 -8.49
N SER A 134 27.94 -16.11 -9.71
CA SER A 134 28.71 -14.91 -10.06
C SER A 134 28.17 -13.62 -9.41
N GLY A 135 26.92 -13.65 -8.93
CA GLY A 135 26.23 -12.48 -8.37
C GLY A 135 25.85 -11.43 -9.41
N LYS A 136 26.01 -11.72 -10.71
CA LYS A 136 25.63 -10.83 -11.81
C LYS A 136 24.20 -11.13 -12.26
N THR A 137 23.51 -10.11 -12.78
CA THR A 137 22.24 -10.29 -13.47
C THR A 137 22.51 -10.71 -14.93
N PHE A 138 21.63 -11.51 -15.52
CA PHE A 138 21.62 -11.79 -16.96
C PHE A 138 20.50 -10.99 -17.63
N ASP A 139 20.48 -10.94 -18.96
CA ASP A 139 19.37 -10.31 -19.68
C ASP A 139 18.12 -11.17 -19.53
N TRP A 140 17.26 -10.82 -18.58
CA TRP A 140 16.04 -11.57 -18.30
C TRP A 140 15.09 -11.60 -19.51
N ARG A 141 15.23 -10.72 -20.50
CA ARG A 141 14.46 -10.75 -21.77
C ARG A 141 14.67 -12.03 -22.58
N LEU A 142 15.71 -12.82 -22.25
CA LEU A 142 15.92 -14.15 -22.81
C LEU A 142 14.86 -15.17 -22.33
N ILE A 143 14.13 -14.88 -21.25
CA ILE A 143 13.05 -15.72 -20.74
C ILE A 143 11.82 -15.58 -21.65
N ASN A 144 11.44 -16.68 -22.30
CA ASN A 144 10.30 -16.74 -23.19
C ASN A 144 8.99 -16.78 -22.39
N LYS A 145 8.10 -15.79 -22.60
CA LYS A 145 6.78 -15.69 -21.93
C LYS A 145 5.84 -16.88 -22.21
N ASN A 146 6.18 -17.78 -23.13
CA ASN A 146 5.38 -18.98 -23.46
C ASN A 146 5.88 -20.26 -22.76
N LEU A 147 6.85 -20.18 -21.84
CA LEU A 147 7.30 -21.32 -21.05
C LEU A 147 6.13 -21.89 -20.24
N LYS A 148 5.87 -23.19 -20.35
CA LYS A 148 4.76 -23.85 -19.60
C LYS A 148 5.16 -24.26 -18.20
N LYS A 149 6.45 -24.52 -17.99
CA LYS A 149 7.01 -24.93 -16.71
C LYS A 149 7.09 -23.75 -15.75
N GLU A 150 6.67 -23.99 -14.51
CA GLU A 150 6.93 -23.08 -13.39
C GLU A 150 8.43 -22.97 -13.15
N PHE A 151 8.89 -21.76 -12.83
CA PHE A 151 10.31 -21.49 -12.70
C PHE A 151 10.64 -20.52 -11.56
N PHE A 152 11.83 -20.73 -11.01
CA PHE A 152 12.50 -19.85 -10.08
C PHE A 152 13.37 -18.88 -10.87
N LEU A 153 13.28 -17.59 -10.57
CA LEU A 153 14.18 -16.57 -11.11
C LEU A 153 15.31 -16.32 -10.11
N ALA A 154 16.55 -16.51 -10.55
CA ALA A 154 17.75 -16.27 -9.76
C ALA A 154 18.69 -15.28 -10.47
N GLY A 155 19.80 -14.95 -9.81
CA GLY A 155 20.88 -14.14 -10.38
C GLY A 155 20.76 -12.65 -10.08
N GLY A 156 21.53 -12.16 -9.11
CA GLY A 156 21.67 -10.73 -8.82
C GLY A 156 20.44 -10.04 -8.22
N LEU A 157 19.39 -10.78 -7.86
CA LEU A 157 18.17 -10.23 -7.24
C LEU A 157 18.47 -9.59 -5.88
N ASN A 158 17.93 -8.40 -5.65
CA ASN A 158 18.02 -7.61 -4.42
C ASN A 158 16.84 -6.62 -4.37
N ALA A 159 16.77 -5.79 -3.32
CA ALA A 159 15.64 -4.89 -3.12
C ALA A 159 15.43 -3.90 -4.29
N ASP A 160 16.51 -3.48 -4.96
CA ASP A 160 16.44 -2.46 -6.01
C ASP A 160 15.86 -2.99 -7.33
N ASN A 161 15.84 -4.31 -7.54
CA ASN A 161 15.44 -4.90 -8.84
C ASN A 161 14.39 -6.02 -8.75
N ILE A 162 14.09 -6.54 -7.56
CA ILE A 162 13.22 -7.71 -7.42
C ILE A 162 11.78 -7.43 -7.84
N ALA A 163 11.27 -6.22 -7.55
CA ALA A 163 9.92 -5.84 -7.92
C ALA A 163 9.75 -5.82 -9.45
N GLN A 164 10.70 -5.22 -10.16
CA GLN A 164 10.73 -5.25 -11.62
C GLN A 164 10.81 -6.69 -12.15
N ALA A 165 11.68 -7.52 -11.56
CA ALA A 165 11.87 -8.90 -11.98
C ALA A 165 10.59 -9.73 -11.87
N ILE A 166 9.84 -9.57 -10.77
CA ILE A 166 8.57 -10.25 -10.57
C ILE A 166 7.53 -9.77 -11.58
N ASN A 167 7.39 -8.46 -11.74
CA ASN A 167 6.37 -7.88 -12.63
C ASN A 167 6.61 -8.21 -14.10
N GLU A 168 7.87 -8.25 -14.54
CA GLU A 168 8.21 -8.44 -15.95
C GLU A 168 8.15 -9.92 -16.37
N PHE A 169 8.57 -10.84 -15.48
CA PHE A 169 8.76 -12.26 -15.81
C PHE A 169 7.73 -13.19 -15.18
N ASN A 170 6.98 -12.74 -14.17
CA ASN A 170 5.98 -13.52 -13.44
C ASN A 170 6.50 -14.93 -13.02
N PRO A 171 7.65 -15.01 -12.32
CA PRO A 171 8.18 -16.29 -11.90
C PRO A 171 7.29 -16.96 -10.85
N TYR A 172 7.38 -18.29 -10.74
CA TYR A 172 6.77 -19.02 -9.64
C TYR A 172 7.41 -18.61 -8.30
N ALA A 173 8.74 -18.45 -8.30
CA ALA A 173 9.49 -18.01 -7.14
C ALA A 173 10.72 -17.18 -7.50
N VAL A 174 11.23 -16.40 -6.56
CA VAL A 174 12.49 -15.66 -6.65
C VAL A 174 13.54 -16.27 -5.71
N ASP A 175 14.75 -16.53 -6.23
CA ASP A 175 15.86 -17.12 -5.47
C ASP A 175 16.93 -16.08 -5.11
N LEU A 176 17.00 -15.76 -3.82
CA LEU A 176 17.86 -14.72 -3.25
C LEU A 176 19.06 -15.33 -2.53
N SER A 177 20.26 -15.01 -3.00
CA SER A 177 21.51 -15.44 -2.35
C SER A 177 22.32 -14.23 -1.86
N SER A 178 23.23 -13.70 -2.67
CA SER A 178 24.13 -12.60 -2.29
C SER A 178 23.46 -11.24 -2.15
N GLY A 179 22.32 -11.02 -2.79
CA GLY A 179 21.59 -9.74 -2.71
C GLY A 179 21.05 -9.42 -1.32
N VAL A 180 20.91 -10.43 -0.47
CA VAL A 180 20.51 -10.30 0.94
C VAL A 180 21.66 -10.56 1.92
N GLU A 181 22.92 -10.48 1.44
CA GLU A 181 24.11 -10.68 2.26
C GLU A 181 24.88 -9.37 2.50
N SER A 182 25.47 -9.25 3.68
CA SER A 182 26.52 -8.28 4.02
C SER A 182 27.72 -9.03 4.56
N ASN A 183 28.90 -8.79 3.98
CA ASN A 183 30.14 -9.51 4.34
C ASN A 183 30.03 -11.05 4.28
N GLY A 184 29.22 -11.58 3.34
CA GLY A 184 29.06 -13.02 3.12
C GLY A 184 28.13 -13.74 4.12
N TYR A 185 27.34 -12.96 4.87
CA TYR A 185 26.36 -13.43 5.84
C TYR A 185 24.99 -12.81 5.57
N LYS A 186 23.90 -13.51 5.90
CA LYS A 186 22.54 -12.98 5.73
C LYS A 186 22.35 -11.72 6.58
N ASP A 187 21.84 -10.67 5.96
CA ASP A 187 21.67 -9.34 6.54
C ASP A 187 20.18 -9.05 6.72
N GLU A 188 19.80 -8.80 7.97
CA GLU A 188 18.42 -8.54 8.35
C GLU A 188 17.79 -7.35 7.60
N SER A 189 18.53 -6.24 7.47
CA SER A 189 18.00 -5.06 6.79
C SER A 189 17.76 -5.32 5.31
N LYS A 190 18.63 -6.10 4.66
CA LYS A 190 18.46 -6.44 3.24
C LYS A 190 17.34 -7.45 3.03
N ILE A 191 17.24 -8.46 3.91
CA ILE A 191 16.11 -9.40 3.89
C ILE A 191 14.81 -8.63 4.04
N ARG A 192 14.69 -7.78 5.07
CA ARG A 192 13.49 -6.95 5.30
C ARG A 192 13.10 -6.19 4.03
N LYS A 193 14.03 -5.44 3.44
CA LYS A 193 13.77 -4.64 2.23
C LYS A 193 13.29 -5.50 1.06
N VAL A 194 13.92 -6.64 0.81
CA VAL A 194 13.50 -7.53 -0.26
C VAL A 194 12.10 -8.11 0.01
N MET A 195 11.83 -8.56 1.24
CA MET A 195 10.51 -9.06 1.62
C MET A 195 9.44 -7.98 1.49
N GLU A 196 9.76 -6.73 1.81
CA GLU A 196 8.89 -5.56 1.60
C GLU A 196 8.58 -5.38 0.10
N GLU A 197 9.60 -5.35 -0.76
CA GLU A 197 9.44 -5.18 -2.21
C GLU A 197 8.60 -6.29 -2.85
N VAL A 198 8.82 -7.55 -2.48
CA VAL A 198 8.00 -8.66 -3.00
C VAL A 198 6.56 -8.56 -2.50
N ASN A 199 6.34 -8.21 -1.24
CA ASN A 199 4.99 -8.01 -0.73
C ASN A 199 4.29 -6.85 -1.44
N LEU A 200 5.00 -5.76 -1.72
CA LEU A 200 4.48 -4.61 -2.47
C LEU A 200 4.05 -5.02 -3.88
N THR A 201 4.83 -5.85 -4.59
CA THR A 201 4.42 -6.38 -5.91
C THR A 201 3.17 -7.26 -5.87
N ASN A 202 2.83 -7.83 -4.71
CA ASN A 202 1.62 -8.64 -4.53
C ASN A 202 0.44 -7.83 -3.99
N GLY A 203 0.55 -6.49 -3.98
CA GLY A 203 -0.47 -5.60 -3.45
C GLY A 203 -0.63 -5.67 -1.93
N ARG A 204 0.45 -6.00 -1.23
CA ARG A 204 0.47 -6.15 0.23
C ARG A 204 1.50 -5.25 0.88
N TYR A 205 1.18 -4.85 2.11
CA TYR A 205 2.05 -4.09 3.00
C TYR A 205 2.22 -4.91 4.28
N GLY A 206 3.28 -5.72 4.35
CA GLY A 206 3.38 -6.79 5.33
C GLY A 206 2.18 -7.76 5.21
N GLU A 207 1.45 -7.99 6.29
CA GLU A 207 0.25 -8.85 6.25
C GLU A 207 -1.00 -8.17 5.66
N TYR A 208 -0.98 -6.84 5.50
CA TYR A 208 -2.12 -6.02 5.09
C TYR A 208 -2.25 -5.88 3.56
N GLY A 209 -3.43 -5.48 3.08
CA GLY A 209 -3.72 -5.27 1.65
C GLY A 209 -4.40 -6.46 0.99
N GLY A 210 -3.96 -6.81 -0.23
CA GLY A 210 -4.48 -7.91 -1.03
C GLY A 210 -5.78 -7.59 -1.79
N GLN A 211 -6.36 -8.63 -2.39
CA GLN A 211 -7.55 -8.54 -3.25
C GLN A 211 -8.67 -9.46 -2.72
N TYR A 212 -9.33 -9.05 -1.64
CA TYR A 212 -10.41 -9.80 -1.00
C TYR A 212 -11.78 -9.48 -1.61
N ILE A 213 -11.90 -9.63 -2.92
CA ILE A 213 -13.10 -9.28 -3.71
C ILE A 213 -13.72 -10.53 -4.37
N SER A 214 -14.88 -10.38 -4.99
CA SER A 214 -15.48 -11.46 -5.81
C SER A 214 -14.64 -11.74 -7.05
N GLU A 215 -14.52 -13.02 -7.42
CA GLU A 215 -13.85 -13.48 -8.65
C GLU A 215 -14.28 -12.71 -9.90
N THR A 216 -15.55 -12.30 -9.96
CA THR A 216 -16.12 -11.52 -11.08
C THR A 216 -15.40 -10.19 -11.35
N LEU A 217 -14.76 -9.58 -10.33
CA LEU A 217 -13.98 -8.34 -10.47
C LEU A 217 -12.49 -8.56 -10.68
N MET A 218 -11.98 -9.79 -10.53
CA MET A 218 -10.53 -10.03 -10.53
C MET A 218 -9.88 -9.63 -11.85
N ASN A 219 -10.49 -9.99 -12.98
CA ASN A 219 -9.97 -9.59 -14.30
C ASN A 219 -9.93 -8.08 -14.49
N GLU A 220 -10.92 -7.35 -13.97
CA GLU A 220 -10.95 -5.88 -14.07
C GLU A 220 -9.91 -5.23 -13.14
N LEU A 221 -9.66 -5.79 -11.95
CA LEU A 221 -8.59 -5.32 -11.07
C LEU A 221 -7.21 -5.56 -11.66
N ILE A 222 -6.96 -6.74 -12.23
CA ILE A 222 -5.71 -7.06 -12.91
C ILE A 222 -5.51 -6.11 -14.09
N TYR A 223 -6.56 -5.89 -14.90
CA TYR A 223 -6.49 -4.94 -16.01
C TYR A 223 -6.23 -3.52 -15.52
N LEU A 224 -6.90 -3.06 -14.47
CA LEU A 224 -6.66 -1.74 -13.86
C LEU A 224 -5.20 -1.60 -13.39
N GLU A 225 -4.64 -2.64 -12.77
CA GLU A 225 -3.25 -2.66 -12.32
C GLU A 225 -2.28 -2.58 -13.49
N GLU A 226 -2.47 -3.40 -14.53
CA GLU A 226 -1.65 -3.38 -15.74
C GLU A 226 -1.67 -1.99 -16.41
N GLN A 227 -2.84 -1.40 -16.54
CA GLN A 227 -3.01 -0.07 -17.15
C GLN A 227 -2.39 1.02 -16.27
N PHE A 228 -2.58 0.96 -14.96
CA PHE A 228 -1.94 1.90 -14.03
C PHE A 228 -0.41 1.82 -14.15
N ASN A 229 0.17 0.62 -14.06
CA ASN A 229 1.60 0.41 -14.19
C ASN A 229 2.14 0.88 -15.56
N HIS A 230 1.37 0.68 -16.63
CA HIS A 230 1.73 1.20 -17.94
C HIS A 230 1.76 2.73 -17.98
N TYR A 231 0.67 3.39 -17.58
CA TYR A 231 0.53 4.85 -17.70
C TYR A 231 1.39 5.62 -16.70
N MET A 232 1.70 5.07 -15.53
CA MET A 232 2.66 5.67 -14.61
C MET A 232 4.10 5.69 -15.13
N ASN A 233 4.38 4.94 -16.21
CA ASN A 233 5.66 4.96 -16.93
C ASN A 233 5.57 5.67 -18.30
N ASP A 234 4.39 6.18 -18.67
CA ASP A 234 4.16 6.88 -19.93
C ASP A 234 4.39 8.40 -19.77
N PRO A 235 5.43 8.98 -20.43
CA PRO A 235 5.71 10.40 -20.34
C PRO A 235 4.55 11.30 -20.79
N GLU A 236 3.73 10.86 -21.75
CA GLU A 236 2.59 11.64 -22.23
C GLU A 236 1.48 11.71 -21.18
N PHE A 237 1.17 10.58 -20.54
CA PHE A 237 0.22 10.54 -19.42
C PHE A 237 0.69 11.41 -18.25
N ILE A 238 1.96 11.29 -17.87
CA ILE A 238 2.53 12.05 -16.76
C ILE A 238 2.47 13.56 -17.04
N GLU A 239 2.81 14.00 -18.25
CA GLU A 239 2.74 15.43 -18.59
C GLU A 239 1.29 15.94 -18.64
N GLU A 240 0.35 15.14 -19.15
CA GLU A 240 -1.08 15.48 -19.15
C GLU A 240 -1.61 15.62 -17.71
N LEU A 241 -1.29 14.66 -16.83
CA LEU A 241 -1.65 14.74 -15.42
C LEU A 241 -1.01 15.95 -14.72
N ASN A 242 0.28 16.20 -14.95
CA ASN A 242 0.98 17.35 -14.39
C ASN A 242 0.38 18.67 -14.87
N THR A 243 -0.04 18.74 -16.14
CA THR A 243 -0.74 19.90 -16.70
C THR A 243 -2.08 20.11 -16.00
N LEU A 244 -2.88 19.05 -15.80
CA LEU A 244 -4.13 19.13 -15.03
C LEU A 244 -3.89 19.58 -13.59
N LEU A 245 -2.88 19.03 -12.92
CA LEU A 245 -2.54 19.42 -11.54
C LEU A 245 -2.13 20.90 -11.46
N ARG A 246 -1.29 21.37 -12.38
CA ARG A 246 -0.76 22.74 -12.40
C ARG A 246 -1.81 23.77 -12.82
N GLU A 247 -2.49 23.53 -13.94
CA GLU A 247 -3.34 24.53 -14.60
C GLU A 247 -4.79 24.48 -14.13
N TYR A 248 -5.28 23.31 -13.69
CA TYR A 248 -6.66 23.13 -13.27
C TYR A 248 -6.80 22.97 -11.75
N ALA A 249 -5.99 22.13 -11.10
CA ALA A 249 -6.07 21.94 -9.64
C ALA A 249 -5.39 23.07 -8.85
N GLY A 250 -4.45 23.80 -9.47
CA GLY A 250 -3.74 24.92 -8.87
C GLY A 250 -2.48 24.52 -8.09
N ARG A 251 -1.81 23.43 -8.47
CA ARG A 251 -0.57 22.96 -7.85
C ARG A 251 0.66 23.75 -8.34
N PRO A 252 1.74 23.86 -7.52
CA PRO A 252 1.88 23.31 -6.18
C PRO A 252 1.04 24.04 -5.14
N SER A 253 0.51 23.29 -4.15
CA SER A 253 -0.20 23.92 -3.04
C SER A 253 0.81 24.61 -2.10
N LEU A 254 0.40 25.67 -1.41
CA LEU A 254 1.31 26.47 -0.59
C LEU A 254 1.73 25.75 0.70
N LEU A 255 2.96 26.00 1.16
CA LEU A 255 3.40 25.72 2.53
C LEU A 255 3.44 27.04 3.33
N TYR A 256 2.43 27.26 4.16
CA TYR A 256 2.19 28.50 4.89
C TYR A 256 2.79 28.44 6.31
N TYR A 257 3.65 29.39 6.66
CA TYR A 257 4.13 29.52 8.04
C TYR A 257 3.05 30.19 8.90
N ALA A 258 2.43 29.42 9.80
CA ALA A 258 1.39 29.89 10.72
C ALA A 258 2.02 30.65 11.89
N LYS A 259 2.47 31.87 11.61
CA LYS A 259 3.25 32.67 12.54
C LYS A 259 2.49 32.98 13.83
N ARG A 260 1.21 33.35 13.76
CA ARG A 260 0.43 33.71 14.95
C ARG A 260 0.18 32.48 15.81
N MET A 261 -0.14 31.34 15.20
CA MET A 261 -0.27 30.06 15.88
C MET A 261 1.05 29.62 16.53
N THR A 262 2.18 29.78 15.84
CA THR A 262 3.52 29.48 16.39
C THR A 262 3.84 30.35 17.60
N GLU A 263 3.61 31.67 17.48
CA GLU A 263 3.87 32.63 18.57
C GLU A 263 2.95 32.38 19.79
N ASP A 264 1.69 32.03 19.56
CA ASP A 264 0.71 31.76 20.61
C ASP A 264 1.00 30.46 21.37
N LEU A 265 1.36 29.39 20.66
CA LEU A 265 1.69 28.08 21.28
C LEU A 265 3.09 28.06 21.90
N GLY A 266 3.99 28.96 21.50
CA GLY A 266 5.25 29.24 22.20
C GLY A 266 6.39 28.24 22.01
N GLY A 267 6.19 27.16 21.25
CA GLY A 267 7.18 26.11 20.96
C GLY A 267 7.53 25.99 19.48
N ALA A 268 7.37 24.79 18.90
CA ALA A 268 7.77 24.49 17.52
C ALA A 268 7.16 25.43 16.46
N LYS A 269 7.89 25.64 15.35
CA LYS A 269 7.39 26.33 14.16
C LYS A 269 6.33 25.49 13.46
N ILE A 270 5.19 26.09 13.16
CA ILE A 270 4.06 25.38 12.52
C ILE A 270 3.90 25.85 11.08
N TYR A 271 3.92 24.87 10.17
CA TYR A 271 3.64 25.05 8.76
C TYR A 271 2.36 24.31 8.36
N LEU A 272 1.50 24.95 7.58
CA LEU A 272 0.29 24.35 7.04
C LEU A 272 0.50 24.05 5.56
N LYS A 273 0.38 22.78 5.16
CA LYS A 273 0.34 22.38 3.75
C LYS A 273 -1.09 22.58 3.23
N ARG A 274 -1.27 23.58 2.37
CA ARG A 274 -2.56 24.22 2.04
C ARG A 274 -3.36 23.50 0.94
N GLU A 275 -3.69 22.23 1.15
CA GLU A 275 -4.56 21.47 0.22
C GLU A 275 -6.01 21.98 0.21
N ASP A 276 -6.39 22.81 1.19
CA ASP A 276 -7.66 23.55 1.26
C ASP A 276 -7.84 24.56 0.11
N LEU A 277 -6.73 25.01 -0.49
CA LEU A 277 -6.71 25.96 -1.60
C LEU A 277 -6.84 25.31 -2.97
N ASN A 278 -6.71 23.99 -3.06
CA ASN A 278 -6.85 23.29 -4.32
C ASN A 278 -8.24 23.53 -4.91
N HIS A 279 -8.35 23.45 -6.24
CA HIS A 279 -9.66 23.43 -6.88
C HIS A 279 -10.55 22.34 -6.27
N THR A 280 -11.85 22.61 -6.18
CA THR A 280 -12.87 21.88 -5.39
C THR A 280 -12.78 22.04 -3.86
N GLY A 281 -11.61 22.36 -3.30
CA GLY A 281 -11.39 22.74 -1.89
C GLY A 281 -10.77 21.66 -0.99
N ALA A 282 -10.17 20.62 -1.56
CA ALA A 282 -9.51 19.56 -0.81
C ALA A 282 -8.46 18.79 -1.63
N HIS A 283 -7.62 18.02 -0.93
CA HIS A 283 -6.67 17.07 -1.53
C HIS A 283 -7.29 16.03 -2.47
N LYS A 284 -8.62 15.80 -2.41
CA LYS A 284 -9.29 14.77 -3.21
C LYS A 284 -9.09 14.99 -4.72
N ILE A 285 -8.96 16.24 -5.17
CA ILE A 285 -8.77 16.58 -6.59
C ILE A 285 -7.53 15.92 -7.21
N ASN A 286 -6.46 15.71 -6.42
CA ASN A 286 -5.22 15.08 -6.92
C ASN A 286 -5.50 13.67 -7.43
N ASN A 287 -6.14 12.87 -6.56
CA ASN A 287 -6.51 11.49 -6.85
C ASN A 287 -7.53 11.36 -7.99
N VAL A 288 -8.58 12.17 -7.99
CA VAL A 288 -9.63 12.05 -9.01
C VAL A 288 -9.15 12.47 -10.40
N LEU A 289 -8.27 13.47 -10.51
CA LEU A 289 -7.69 13.83 -11.82
C LEU A 289 -6.87 12.67 -12.38
N GLY A 290 -6.04 12.02 -11.54
CA GLY A 290 -5.28 10.83 -11.93
C GLY A 290 -6.18 9.67 -12.34
N GLN A 291 -7.15 9.28 -11.51
CA GLN A 291 -8.01 8.13 -11.78
C GLN A 291 -8.99 8.33 -12.94
N VAL A 292 -9.56 9.54 -13.11
CA VAL A 292 -10.48 9.81 -14.24
C VAL A 292 -9.70 9.91 -15.55
N LEU A 293 -8.49 10.50 -15.53
CA LEU A 293 -7.60 10.48 -16.70
C LEU A 293 -7.22 9.04 -17.06
N LEU A 294 -6.84 8.22 -16.07
CA LEU A 294 -6.55 6.80 -16.27
C LEU A 294 -7.75 6.07 -16.88
N ALA A 295 -8.95 6.24 -16.32
CA ALA A 295 -10.18 5.65 -16.86
C ALA A 295 -10.43 6.01 -18.33
N LYS A 296 -10.22 7.29 -18.68
CA LYS A 296 -10.33 7.76 -20.07
C LYS A 296 -9.31 7.10 -20.99
N LYS A 297 -8.06 6.95 -20.53
CA LYS A 297 -6.98 6.30 -21.30
C LYS A 297 -7.23 4.80 -21.48
N MET A 298 -7.84 4.15 -20.50
CA MET A 298 -8.35 2.77 -20.58
C MET A 298 -9.55 2.61 -21.52
N GLY A 299 -10.07 3.70 -22.11
CA GLY A 299 -11.22 3.66 -23.02
C GLY A 299 -12.57 3.52 -22.32
N LYS A 300 -12.64 3.72 -21.01
CA LYS A 300 -13.91 3.75 -20.26
C LYS A 300 -14.67 5.03 -20.62
N THR A 301 -15.99 4.98 -20.59
CA THR A 301 -16.87 6.12 -20.91
C THR A 301 -17.62 6.64 -19.68
N ARG A 302 -17.64 5.84 -18.61
CA ARG A 302 -18.37 6.12 -17.37
C ARG A 302 -17.45 5.96 -16.16
N VAL A 303 -17.62 6.83 -15.18
CA VAL A 303 -16.99 6.72 -13.87
C VAL A 303 -18.02 6.70 -12.77
N ILE A 304 -17.76 5.90 -11.74
CA ILE A 304 -18.56 5.88 -10.52
C ILE A 304 -17.71 6.21 -9.30
N ALA A 305 -18.31 6.73 -8.24
CA ALA A 305 -17.65 6.97 -6.96
C ALA A 305 -18.62 6.84 -5.79
N GLU A 306 -18.10 6.56 -4.60
CA GLU A 306 -18.80 6.75 -3.33
C GLU A 306 -18.58 8.17 -2.78
N THR A 307 -19.40 8.63 -1.85
CA THR A 307 -19.04 9.79 -1.03
C THR A 307 -19.80 9.82 0.29
N GLY A 308 -19.16 10.36 1.34
CA GLY A 308 -19.76 10.65 2.65
C GLY A 308 -19.98 12.15 2.78
N ALA A 309 -18.94 12.90 3.17
CA ALA A 309 -18.98 14.37 3.26
C ALA A 309 -19.28 15.11 1.93
N GLY A 310 -19.31 14.41 0.79
CA GLY A 310 -19.59 15.00 -0.52
C GLY A 310 -18.35 15.46 -1.29
N GLN A 311 -17.22 15.70 -0.62
CA GLN A 311 -16.01 16.24 -1.27
C GLN A 311 -15.42 15.33 -2.35
N HIS A 312 -15.34 14.01 -2.11
CA HIS A 312 -14.85 13.06 -3.14
C HIS A 312 -15.81 13.03 -4.33
N GLY A 313 -17.11 12.90 -4.09
CA GLY A 313 -18.13 12.94 -5.14
C GLY A 313 -18.10 14.23 -5.98
N VAL A 314 -17.95 15.40 -5.34
CA VAL A 314 -17.79 16.68 -6.06
C VAL A 314 -16.51 16.69 -6.89
N ALA A 315 -15.40 16.18 -6.35
CA ALA A 315 -14.14 16.10 -7.08
C ALA A 315 -14.25 15.16 -8.30
N THR A 316 -14.84 13.98 -8.15
CA THR A 316 -15.08 13.02 -9.25
C THR A 316 -15.99 13.64 -10.31
N ALA A 317 -17.11 14.25 -9.91
CA ALA A 317 -18.00 14.95 -10.84
C ALA A 317 -17.29 16.08 -11.60
N THR A 318 -16.40 16.81 -10.93
CA THR A 318 -15.60 17.87 -11.54
C THR A 318 -14.65 17.32 -12.60
N ALA A 319 -13.90 16.26 -12.28
CA ALA A 319 -12.95 15.65 -13.21
C ALA A 319 -13.67 14.97 -14.38
N ALA A 320 -14.80 14.31 -14.14
CA ALA A 320 -15.61 13.69 -15.19
C ALA A 320 -16.20 14.73 -16.15
N ALA A 321 -16.73 15.84 -15.63
CA ALA A 321 -17.21 16.94 -16.46
C ALA A 321 -16.08 17.57 -17.31
N LEU A 322 -14.89 17.74 -16.74
CA LEU A 322 -13.72 18.26 -17.45
C LEU A 322 -13.26 17.33 -18.57
N LEU A 323 -13.27 16.02 -18.32
CA LEU A 323 -12.73 15.01 -19.23
C LEU A 323 -13.79 14.38 -20.14
N ASP A 324 -15.01 14.89 -20.12
CA ASP A 324 -16.15 14.45 -20.94
C ASP A 324 -16.52 12.97 -20.70
N MET A 325 -16.76 12.64 -19.42
CA MET A 325 -17.15 11.29 -18.98
C MET A 325 -18.47 11.32 -18.22
N GLU A 326 -19.28 10.27 -18.36
CA GLU A 326 -20.48 10.09 -17.54
C GLU A 326 -20.09 9.84 -16.08
N CYS A 327 -20.80 10.46 -15.12
CA CYS A 327 -20.49 10.33 -13.69
C CYS A 327 -21.73 9.97 -12.87
N GLU A 328 -21.64 8.89 -12.09
CA GLU A 328 -22.65 8.53 -11.08
C GLU A 328 -22.00 8.41 -9.69
N VAL A 329 -22.60 9.05 -8.69
CA VAL A 329 -22.07 9.09 -7.32
C VAL A 329 -23.04 8.44 -6.35
N PHE A 330 -22.57 7.48 -5.56
CA PHE A 330 -23.34 6.82 -4.50
C PHE A 330 -23.10 7.52 -3.17
N MET A 331 -24.17 7.89 -2.47
CA MET A 331 -24.10 8.64 -1.22
C MET A 331 -25.18 8.17 -0.25
N GLY A 332 -24.84 7.94 1.01
CA GLY A 332 -25.80 7.50 2.03
C GLY A 332 -26.94 8.50 2.23
N GLU A 333 -28.18 8.04 2.42
CA GLU A 333 -29.37 8.90 2.58
C GLU A 333 -29.27 9.86 3.78
N VAL A 334 -28.52 9.51 4.84
CA VAL A 334 -28.25 10.43 5.95
C VAL A 334 -27.30 11.54 5.50
N ASP A 335 -26.28 11.17 4.73
CA ASP A 335 -25.26 12.10 4.25
C ASP A 335 -25.81 13.03 3.17
N THR A 336 -26.68 12.56 2.26
CA THR A 336 -27.31 13.40 1.23
C THR A 336 -28.12 14.54 1.86
N LYS A 337 -28.78 14.30 3.00
CA LYS A 337 -29.51 15.34 3.75
C LYS A 337 -28.58 16.29 4.48
N ARG A 338 -27.56 15.77 5.16
CA ARG A 338 -26.58 16.58 5.92
C ARG A 338 -25.74 17.46 5.00
N GLN A 339 -25.43 16.97 3.80
CA GLN A 339 -24.52 17.59 2.84
C GLN A 339 -25.23 17.98 1.55
N ALA A 340 -26.47 18.48 1.66
CA ALA A 340 -27.31 18.84 0.51
C ALA A 340 -26.64 19.82 -0.46
N LEU A 341 -25.78 20.73 0.04
CA LEU A 341 -24.99 21.63 -0.80
C LEU A 341 -24.06 20.87 -1.75
N ASN A 342 -23.38 19.82 -1.27
CA ASN A 342 -22.49 19.03 -2.11
C ASN A 342 -23.25 18.12 -3.07
N VAL A 343 -24.44 17.62 -2.69
CA VAL A 343 -25.35 16.92 -3.61
C VAL A 343 -25.68 17.82 -4.80
N TYR A 344 -26.14 19.04 -4.52
CA TYR A 344 -26.48 19.99 -5.57
C TYR A 344 -25.28 20.39 -6.44
N ARG A 345 -24.09 20.56 -5.84
CA ARG A 345 -22.84 20.80 -6.60
C ARG A 345 -22.52 19.66 -7.57
N MET A 346 -22.71 18.41 -7.16
CA MET A 346 -22.50 17.25 -8.06
C MET A 346 -23.48 17.26 -9.23
N GLU A 347 -24.77 17.53 -8.96
CA GLU A 347 -25.80 17.62 -10.00
C GLU A 347 -25.55 18.78 -10.98
N LEU A 348 -25.09 19.93 -10.48
CA LEU A 348 -24.68 21.07 -11.32
C LEU A 348 -23.52 20.72 -12.26
N LEU A 349 -22.63 19.83 -11.84
CA LEU A 349 -21.52 19.32 -12.65
C LEU A 349 -21.96 18.22 -13.62
N GLY A 350 -23.24 17.85 -13.64
CA GLY A 350 -23.80 16.83 -14.54
C GLY A 350 -23.73 15.40 -14.01
N ALA A 351 -23.27 15.21 -12.77
CA ALA A 351 -23.26 13.88 -12.15
C ALA A 351 -24.65 13.48 -11.64
N LYS A 352 -24.96 12.19 -11.71
CA LYS A 352 -26.17 11.63 -11.10
C LYS A 352 -25.87 11.13 -9.69
N VAL A 353 -26.61 11.61 -8.70
CA VAL A 353 -26.42 11.23 -7.29
C VAL A 353 -27.45 10.18 -6.88
N HIS A 354 -26.97 9.03 -6.41
CA HIS A 354 -27.79 7.92 -5.90
C HIS A 354 -27.83 7.93 -4.39
N SER A 355 -29.02 8.15 -3.82
CA SER A 355 -29.23 8.09 -2.38
C SER A 355 -29.38 6.64 -1.90
N VAL A 356 -28.38 6.16 -1.17
CA VAL A 356 -28.29 4.79 -0.66
C VAL A 356 -29.08 4.65 0.64
N LYS A 357 -30.10 3.78 0.61
CA LYS A 357 -31.07 3.59 1.71
C LYS A 357 -30.85 2.30 2.50
N SER A 358 -29.89 1.49 2.08
CA SER A 358 -29.52 0.23 2.72
C SER A 358 -28.66 0.47 3.96
N GLY A 359 -28.66 -0.50 4.88
CA GLY A 359 -27.78 -0.52 6.05
C GLY A 359 -27.92 0.72 6.97
N THR A 360 -26.78 1.32 7.30
CA THR A 360 -26.69 2.52 8.15
C THR A 360 -26.94 3.82 7.38
N GLN A 361 -27.05 3.75 6.05
CA GLN A 361 -27.28 4.89 5.16
C GLN A 361 -26.15 5.94 5.21
N THR A 362 -24.91 5.46 5.37
CA THR A 362 -23.68 6.27 5.45
C THR A 362 -22.66 5.84 4.39
N LEU A 363 -21.45 6.42 4.42
CA LEU A 363 -20.32 6.11 3.52
C LEU A 363 -20.08 4.61 3.33
N LYS A 364 -20.15 3.80 4.39
CA LYS A 364 -19.96 2.34 4.31
C LYS A 364 -20.93 1.70 3.31
N ASP A 365 -22.20 2.11 3.34
CA ASP A 365 -23.23 1.54 2.48
C ASP A 365 -23.10 2.05 1.03
N ALA A 366 -22.66 3.30 0.86
CA ALA A 366 -22.34 3.86 -0.45
C ALA A 366 -21.22 3.11 -1.17
N VAL A 367 -20.15 2.71 -0.45
CA VAL A 367 -19.08 1.86 -1.01
C VAL A 367 -19.62 0.52 -1.49
N ASN A 368 -20.50 -0.12 -0.70
CA ASN A 368 -21.09 -1.41 -1.09
C ASN A 368 -21.90 -1.32 -2.38
N ASP A 369 -22.70 -0.26 -2.54
CA ASP A 369 -23.51 -0.07 -3.75
C ASP A 369 -22.65 0.34 -4.95
N ALA A 370 -21.58 1.12 -4.76
CA ALA A 370 -20.61 1.42 -5.80
C ALA A 370 -19.91 0.15 -6.32
N PHE A 371 -19.46 -0.76 -5.44
CA PHE A 371 -18.90 -2.05 -5.86
C PHE A 371 -19.91 -2.91 -6.63
N ARG A 372 -21.18 -2.92 -6.23
CA ARG A 372 -22.24 -3.66 -6.93
C ARG A 372 -22.50 -3.11 -8.32
N ASP A 373 -22.53 -1.79 -8.47
CA ASP A 373 -22.65 -1.16 -9.78
C ASP A 373 -21.45 -1.50 -10.66
N TRP A 374 -20.25 -1.42 -10.09
CA TRP A 374 -19.03 -1.73 -10.85
C TRP A 374 -19.06 -3.16 -11.38
N ILE A 375 -19.41 -4.15 -10.54
CA ILE A 375 -19.57 -5.57 -10.95
C ILE A 375 -20.51 -5.71 -12.15
N ALA A 376 -21.61 -4.95 -12.16
CA ALA A 376 -22.62 -5.04 -13.21
C ALA A 376 -22.19 -4.36 -14.53
N ASN A 377 -21.28 -3.38 -14.46
CA ASN A 377 -20.95 -2.48 -15.57
C ASN A 377 -19.44 -2.40 -15.86
N VAL A 378 -18.65 -3.42 -15.49
CA VAL A 378 -17.17 -3.40 -15.61
C VAL A 378 -16.65 -3.03 -17.01
N GLY A 379 -17.40 -3.35 -18.07
CA GLY A 379 -16.96 -3.15 -19.46
C GLY A 379 -16.68 -1.69 -19.82
N ASP A 380 -17.56 -0.77 -19.43
CA ASP A 380 -17.51 0.65 -19.81
C ASP A 380 -17.25 1.59 -18.62
N THR A 381 -17.25 1.05 -17.40
CA THR A 381 -17.19 1.80 -16.15
C THR A 381 -15.88 1.61 -15.40
N ASN A 382 -15.26 2.70 -14.95
CA ASN A 382 -14.21 2.66 -13.91
C ASN A 382 -14.76 3.11 -12.54
N TYR A 383 -14.32 2.44 -11.48
CA TYR A 383 -14.60 2.87 -10.11
C TYR A 383 -13.50 3.81 -9.60
N VAL A 384 -13.85 5.07 -9.33
CA VAL A 384 -12.96 6.10 -8.79
C VAL A 384 -13.04 6.09 -7.27
N ILE A 385 -12.20 5.29 -6.64
CA ILE A 385 -12.20 5.14 -5.17
C ILE A 385 -11.64 6.38 -4.46
N GLY A 386 -12.22 6.73 -3.31
CA GLY A 386 -11.94 8.01 -2.65
C GLY A 386 -10.81 8.03 -1.63
N SER A 387 -10.20 6.89 -1.31
CA SER A 387 -9.10 6.81 -0.34
C SER A 387 -8.20 5.61 -0.59
N THR A 388 -7.09 5.52 0.13
CA THR A 388 -6.12 4.40 0.17
C THR A 388 -6.70 3.11 0.78
N MET A 389 -7.98 2.83 0.54
CA MET A 389 -8.71 1.63 0.91
C MET A 389 -9.00 0.79 -0.35
N GLY A 390 -9.69 -0.33 -0.20
CA GLY A 390 -10.08 -1.16 -1.34
C GLY A 390 -9.06 -2.26 -1.64
N PRO A 391 -9.43 -3.21 -2.52
CA PRO A 391 -8.48 -4.22 -3.00
C PRO A 391 -7.34 -3.57 -3.78
N HIS A 392 -6.17 -4.19 -3.78
CA HIS A 392 -5.12 -3.84 -4.74
C HIS A 392 -5.67 -3.84 -6.18
N PRO A 393 -5.33 -2.84 -7.04
CA PRO A 393 -4.30 -1.80 -6.89
C PRO A 393 -4.73 -0.49 -6.24
N PHE A 394 -5.97 -0.36 -5.75
CA PHE A 394 -6.51 0.92 -5.31
C PHE A 394 -5.70 1.65 -4.22
N PRO A 395 -5.23 0.99 -3.13
CA PRO A 395 -4.40 1.66 -2.14
C PRO A 395 -3.14 2.31 -2.74
N GLN A 396 -2.47 1.63 -3.67
CA GLN A 396 -1.29 2.13 -4.36
C GLN A 396 -1.64 3.30 -5.30
N ILE A 397 -2.65 3.13 -6.15
CA ILE A 397 -3.10 4.17 -7.08
C ILE A 397 -3.37 5.49 -6.35
N VAL A 398 -4.14 5.41 -5.26
CA VAL A 398 -4.52 6.61 -4.51
C VAL A 398 -3.33 7.23 -3.79
N ARG A 399 -2.43 6.41 -3.22
CA ARG A 399 -1.19 6.89 -2.60
C ARG A 399 -0.35 7.65 -3.62
N ASP A 400 -0.08 7.05 -4.78
CA ASP A 400 0.83 7.60 -5.78
C ASP A 400 0.30 8.93 -6.34
N PHE A 401 -1.01 9.03 -6.59
CA PHE A 401 -1.63 10.30 -6.99
C PHE A 401 -1.72 11.34 -5.87
N GLN A 402 -1.58 10.95 -4.60
CA GLN A 402 -1.53 11.87 -3.45
C GLN A 402 -0.10 12.21 -3.00
N ALA A 403 0.91 11.45 -3.44
CA ALA A 403 2.31 11.64 -3.05
C ALA A 403 2.88 13.02 -3.44
N VAL A 404 2.25 13.69 -4.40
CA VAL A 404 2.54 15.09 -4.77
C VAL A 404 2.47 16.04 -3.56
N ILE A 405 1.65 15.74 -2.54
CA ILE A 405 1.54 16.56 -1.32
C ILE A 405 2.88 16.58 -0.57
N SER A 406 3.44 15.41 -0.26
CA SER A 406 4.71 15.31 0.47
C SER A 406 5.89 15.72 -0.38
N ALA A 407 5.89 15.43 -1.68
CA ALA A 407 6.96 15.86 -2.59
C ALA A 407 7.13 17.38 -2.56
N GLU A 408 6.03 18.12 -2.73
CA GLU A 408 6.04 19.58 -2.65
C GLU A 408 6.35 20.07 -1.24
N ALA A 409 5.76 19.48 -0.20
CA ALA A 409 6.00 19.91 1.17
C ALA A 409 7.49 19.77 1.55
N ARG A 410 8.14 18.70 1.11
CA ARG A 410 9.55 18.42 1.32
C ARG A 410 10.44 19.44 0.60
N GLU A 411 10.16 19.74 -0.66
CA GLU A 411 10.88 20.79 -1.39
C GLU A 411 10.71 22.16 -0.71
N GLN A 412 9.47 22.52 -0.39
CA GLN A 412 9.11 23.82 0.18
C GLN A 412 9.70 24.03 1.58
N ILE A 413 9.77 23.00 2.43
CA ILE A 413 10.34 23.14 3.78
C ILE A 413 11.85 23.23 3.74
N LEU A 414 12.51 22.47 2.85
CA LEU A 414 13.95 22.58 2.64
C LEU A 414 14.33 23.97 2.12
N GLU A 415 13.53 24.56 1.22
CA GLU A 415 13.74 25.93 0.74
C GLU A 415 13.61 26.96 1.88
N LYS A 416 12.59 26.82 2.74
CA LYS A 416 12.27 27.81 3.78
C LYS A 416 13.16 27.73 5.01
N GLU A 417 13.52 26.52 5.43
CA GLU A 417 14.15 26.26 6.73
C GLU A 417 15.51 25.56 6.61
N GLY A 418 15.90 25.10 5.41
CA GLY A 418 17.19 24.44 5.18
C GLY A 418 17.33 23.06 5.84
N LYS A 419 16.24 22.52 6.40
CA LYS A 419 16.20 21.21 7.08
C LYS A 419 14.81 20.57 6.95
N LEU A 420 14.76 19.27 7.17
CA LEU A 420 13.52 18.49 7.23
C LEU A 420 12.71 18.82 8.50
N PRO A 421 11.38 18.59 8.49
CA PRO A 421 10.55 18.83 9.66
C PRO A 421 10.82 17.80 10.76
N THR A 422 10.60 18.17 12.02
CA THR A 422 10.63 17.23 13.15
C THR A 422 9.41 16.29 13.10
N ALA A 423 8.26 16.79 12.65
CA ALA A 423 7.04 15.99 12.52
C ALA A 423 6.15 16.43 11.33
N VAL A 424 5.46 15.46 10.74
CA VAL A 424 4.39 15.65 9.74
C VAL A 424 3.09 15.06 10.29
N LEU A 425 2.05 15.87 10.35
CA LEU A 425 0.74 15.54 10.92
C LEU A 425 -0.34 15.58 9.84
N ALA A 426 -1.26 14.61 9.87
CA ALA A 426 -2.40 14.56 8.97
C ALA A 426 -3.56 13.78 9.60
N CYS A 427 -4.80 14.07 9.20
CA CYS A 427 -5.97 13.34 9.71
C CYS A 427 -6.17 12.01 8.98
N VAL A 428 -6.68 10.99 9.68
CA VAL A 428 -6.80 9.63 9.16
C VAL A 428 -8.24 9.16 9.27
N GLY A 429 -8.93 9.18 8.13
CA GLY A 429 -10.14 8.37 7.90
C GLY A 429 -9.74 7.11 7.15
N GLY A 430 -10.04 7.04 5.86
CA GLY A 430 -9.48 5.99 4.99
C GLY A 430 -7.97 6.12 4.71
N GLY A 431 -7.36 7.30 4.94
CA GLY A 431 -5.89 7.50 4.91
C GLY A 431 -5.29 8.32 3.76
N SER A 432 -6.02 8.63 2.68
CA SER A 432 -5.42 9.23 1.46
C SER A 432 -4.60 10.51 1.65
N ASN A 433 -5.11 11.51 2.40
CA ASN A 433 -4.35 12.74 2.66
C ASN A 433 -3.11 12.49 3.52
N ALA A 434 -3.23 11.60 4.51
CA ALA A 434 -2.15 11.29 5.43
C ALA A 434 -1.04 10.54 4.71
N MET A 435 -1.37 9.51 3.93
CA MET A 435 -0.37 8.84 3.11
C MET A 435 0.28 9.80 2.11
N GLY A 436 -0.51 10.65 1.43
CA GLY A 436 0.04 11.68 0.54
C GLY A 436 1.02 12.63 1.24
N ALA A 437 0.72 13.01 2.49
CA ALA A 437 1.58 13.87 3.32
C ALA A 437 2.80 13.13 3.90
N PHE A 438 2.74 11.81 4.06
CA PHE A 438 3.80 10.99 4.66
C PHE A 438 4.79 10.43 3.64
N TYR A 439 4.32 10.08 2.44
CA TYR A 439 5.03 9.18 1.51
C TYR A 439 6.51 9.51 1.31
N ASN A 440 6.83 10.75 0.89
CA ASN A 440 8.22 11.18 0.65
C ASN A 440 9.04 11.46 1.91
N PHE A 441 8.49 11.20 3.10
CA PHE A 441 9.18 11.24 4.39
C PHE A 441 9.30 9.86 5.04
N ILE A 442 8.73 8.79 4.46
CA ILE A 442 8.77 7.44 5.05
C ILE A 442 10.21 6.97 5.28
N ASP A 443 11.13 7.22 4.35
CA ASP A 443 12.54 6.84 4.52
C ASP A 443 13.35 7.79 5.40
N ASP A 444 12.81 8.97 5.71
CA ASP A 444 13.45 9.94 6.61
C ASP A 444 13.11 9.56 8.08
N GLU A 445 13.83 8.59 8.66
CA GLU A 445 13.54 8.00 9.99
C GLU A 445 13.47 9.04 11.14
N GLU A 446 14.20 10.15 11.01
CA GLU A 446 14.19 11.28 11.98
C GLU A 446 12.89 12.10 11.93
N VAL A 447 12.10 12.00 10.84
CA VAL A 447 10.83 12.71 10.67
C VAL A 447 9.71 11.86 11.27
N LYS A 448 9.08 12.36 12.34
CA LYS A 448 7.91 11.70 12.95
C LYS A 448 6.69 11.83 12.03
N LEU A 449 6.01 10.71 11.78
CA LEU A 449 4.77 10.66 11.01
C LEU A 449 3.61 10.41 11.97
N ILE A 450 2.69 11.35 12.09
CA ILE A 450 1.61 11.30 13.09
C ILE A 450 0.25 11.41 12.42
N GLY A 451 -0.51 10.32 12.42
CA GLY A 451 -1.88 10.23 11.94
C GLY A 451 -2.89 10.53 13.04
N CYS A 452 -3.83 11.45 12.80
CA CYS A 452 -4.86 11.83 13.77
C CYS A 452 -6.22 11.21 13.39
N GLU A 453 -6.65 10.18 14.11
CA GLU A 453 -7.91 9.47 13.88
C GLU A 453 -9.07 10.08 14.70
N ALA A 454 -10.31 9.85 14.27
CA ALA A 454 -11.48 10.41 14.93
C ALA A 454 -11.85 9.63 16.21
N GLY A 455 -11.51 10.21 17.36
CA GLY A 455 -11.90 9.71 18.69
C GLY A 455 -13.39 9.88 19.00
N GLY A 456 -14.12 10.68 18.23
CA GLY A 456 -15.56 10.88 18.39
C GLY A 456 -15.90 11.43 19.78
N LYS A 457 -16.79 10.74 20.51
CA LYS A 457 -17.12 11.07 21.91
C LYS A 457 -16.14 10.48 22.93
N GLY A 458 -15.04 9.90 22.47
CA GLY A 458 -14.03 9.23 23.28
C GLY A 458 -13.82 7.78 22.83
N VAL A 459 -12.55 7.36 22.78
CA VAL A 459 -12.15 6.01 22.38
C VAL A 459 -12.63 4.91 23.34
N ASP A 460 -12.90 5.25 24.59
CA ASP A 460 -13.49 4.33 25.59
C ASP A 460 -15.02 4.14 25.41
N THR A 461 -15.62 4.83 24.44
CA THR A 461 -17.05 4.77 24.14
C THR A 461 -17.28 4.04 22.81
N PRO A 462 -18.48 3.50 22.54
CA PRO A 462 -18.78 2.94 21.21
C PRO A 462 -18.95 4.01 20.12
N TYR A 463 -18.83 5.30 20.45
CA TYR A 463 -19.06 6.42 19.54
C TYR A 463 -17.73 7.03 19.09
N ASN A 464 -16.92 6.26 18.37
CA ASN A 464 -15.66 6.67 17.78
C ASN A 464 -15.47 6.02 16.40
N ALA A 465 -14.52 6.52 15.61
CA ALA A 465 -14.06 5.92 14.35
C ALA A 465 -12.54 5.67 14.39
N ALA A 466 -12.00 5.42 15.59
CA ALA A 466 -10.58 5.25 15.83
C ALA A 466 -10.16 3.79 15.56
N ALA A 467 -10.03 3.43 14.29
CA ALA A 467 -9.69 2.08 13.87
C ALA A 467 -8.28 1.63 14.31
N LEU A 468 -7.28 2.52 14.28
CA LEU A 468 -5.90 2.16 14.64
C LEU A 468 -5.70 2.10 16.15
N THR A 469 -6.51 2.83 16.92
CA THR A 469 -6.53 2.78 18.38
C THR A 469 -7.31 1.57 18.92
N ASN A 470 -8.53 1.31 18.41
CA ASN A 470 -9.47 0.34 18.99
C ASN A 470 -9.78 -0.88 18.10
N GLY A 471 -9.37 -0.85 16.85
CA GLY A 471 -9.71 -1.85 15.86
C GLY A 471 -8.89 -3.13 16.00
N LYS A 472 -9.28 -4.12 15.20
CA LYS A 472 -8.59 -5.40 15.07
C LYS A 472 -8.43 -5.76 13.60
N ILE A 473 -7.47 -6.62 13.30
CA ILE A 473 -7.26 -7.14 11.95
C ILE A 473 -8.53 -7.82 11.45
N GLY A 474 -8.93 -7.51 10.23
CA GLY A 474 -10.11 -8.06 9.57
C GLY A 474 -10.03 -7.91 8.05
N ILE A 475 -11.04 -8.45 7.36
CA ILE A 475 -11.17 -8.35 5.92
C ILE A 475 -12.49 -7.63 5.61
N PHE A 476 -12.40 -6.49 4.95
CA PHE A 476 -13.58 -5.69 4.59
C PHE A 476 -13.26 -4.77 3.41
N HIS A 477 -14.27 -4.46 2.60
CA HIS A 477 -14.14 -3.63 1.38
C HIS A 477 -12.97 -4.07 0.46
N GLY A 478 -12.74 -5.37 0.29
CA GLY A 478 -11.73 -5.87 -0.63
C GLY A 478 -10.30 -5.92 -0.09
N MET A 479 -10.05 -5.54 1.17
CA MET A 479 -8.70 -5.54 1.75
C MET A 479 -8.66 -6.21 3.11
N LYS A 480 -7.49 -6.77 3.46
CA LYS A 480 -7.14 -7.04 4.85
C LYS A 480 -6.52 -5.79 5.45
N SER A 481 -7.08 -5.31 6.54
CA SER A 481 -6.62 -4.12 7.27
C SER A 481 -7.12 -4.18 8.72
N ILE A 482 -7.06 -3.06 9.43
CA ILE A 482 -7.59 -2.92 10.78
C ILE A 482 -8.94 -2.23 10.73
N PHE A 483 -9.90 -2.78 11.46
CA PHE A 483 -11.27 -2.31 11.49
C PHE A 483 -11.84 -2.30 12.92
N ASN A 484 -12.70 -1.33 13.22
CA ASN A 484 -13.58 -1.40 14.37
C ASN A 484 -14.61 -2.53 14.14
N GLN A 485 -14.50 -3.60 14.93
CA GLN A 485 -15.32 -4.80 14.78
C GLN A 485 -15.78 -5.34 16.13
N GLY A 486 -16.98 -5.94 16.15
CA GLY A 486 -17.52 -6.62 17.31
C GLY A 486 -16.86 -7.98 17.56
N ASN A 487 -17.28 -8.65 18.65
CA ASN A 487 -16.69 -9.92 19.08
C ASN A 487 -16.81 -11.09 18.07
N TYR A 488 -17.72 -10.97 17.10
CA TYR A 488 -17.98 -11.99 16.09
C TYR A 488 -17.48 -11.60 14.69
N GLY A 489 -16.61 -10.60 14.58
CA GLY A 489 -16.04 -10.15 13.29
C GLY A 489 -16.97 -9.28 12.44
N GLN A 490 -18.14 -8.90 12.97
CA GLN A 490 -19.05 -7.95 12.31
C GLN A 490 -18.48 -6.53 12.41
N ILE A 491 -18.45 -5.78 11.31
CA ILE A 491 -18.03 -4.38 11.30
C ILE A 491 -18.94 -3.54 12.20
N ALA A 492 -18.35 -2.89 13.19
CA ALA A 492 -19.06 -2.09 14.16
C ALA A 492 -19.54 -0.78 13.51
N PRO A 493 -20.70 -0.24 13.93
CA PRO A 493 -21.02 1.16 13.69
C PRO A 493 -19.95 2.06 14.32
N VAL A 494 -19.61 3.14 13.63
CA VAL A 494 -18.66 4.15 14.10
C VAL A 494 -19.34 5.52 14.16
N TYR A 495 -18.65 6.49 14.76
CA TYR A 495 -19.14 7.85 14.86
C TYR A 495 -18.00 8.86 14.88
N SER A 496 -18.18 9.94 14.14
CA SER A 496 -17.42 11.19 14.26
C SER A 496 -18.33 12.38 13.93
N ILE A 497 -18.05 13.56 14.47
CA ILE A 497 -18.61 14.81 13.93
C ILE A 497 -18.19 15.05 12.48
N SER A 498 -17.03 14.52 12.08
CA SER A 498 -16.47 14.65 10.74
C SER A 498 -16.90 13.50 9.83
N ALA A 499 -17.80 13.76 8.88
CA ALA A 499 -18.26 12.75 7.93
C ALA A 499 -17.12 12.16 7.06
N GLY A 500 -16.03 12.88 6.85
CA GLY A 500 -14.85 12.38 6.12
C GLY A 500 -13.96 11.42 6.92
N LEU A 501 -14.10 11.39 8.25
CA LEU A 501 -13.39 10.48 9.16
C LEU A 501 -14.29 9.38 9.73
N ASP A 502 -15.60 9.43 9.49
CA ASP A 502 -16.59 8.44 9.95
C ASP A 502 -16.55 7.14 9.13
N TYR A 503 -15.40 6.45 9.18
CA TYR A 503 -15.15 5.19 8.46
C TYR A 503 -14.58 4.15 9.44
N PRO A 504 -15.10 2.90 9.46
CA PRO A 504 -14.76 1.92 10.49
C PRO A 504 -13.43 1.19 10.28
N GLY A 505 -12.58 1.68 9.38
CA GLY A 505 -11.32 1.03 9.02
C GLY A 505 -10.28 2.03 8.57
N VAL A 506 -9.18 1.51 8.03
CA VAL A 506 -8.08 2.34 7.53
C VAL A 506 -7.38 1.66 6.36
N GLY A 507 -6.69 2.42 5.53
CA GLY A 507 -5.87 1.86 4.45
C GLY A 507 -4.78 0.90 4.94
N PRO A 508 -4.42 -0.13 4.15
CA PRO A 508 -3.54 -1.21 4.59
C PRO A 508 -2.10 -0.76 4.82
N GLU A 509 -1.63 0.25 4.08
CA GLU A 509 -0.27 0.78 4.27
C GLU A 509 -0.16 1.57 5.59
N HIS A 510 -1.22 2.24 6.05
CA HIS A 510 -1.24 2.83 7.39
C HIS A 510 -1.19 1.78 8.50
N ALA A 511 -1.92 0.68 8.33
CA ALA A 511 -1.88 -0.47 9.22
C ALA A 511 -0.45 -1.03 9.33
N TYR A 512 0.22 -1.18 8.20
CA TYR A 512 1.61 -1.60 8.13
C TYR A 512 2.55 -0.63 8.85
N LEU A 513 2.47 0.67 8.52
CA LEU A 513 3.32 1.70 9.13
C LEU A 513 3.15 1.79 10.65
N ARG A 514 1.95 1.53 11.18
CA ARG A 514 1.72 1.44 12.62
C ARG A 514 2.48 0.26 13.22
N ASP A 515 2.31 -0.92 12.64
CA ASP A 515 2.81 -2.17 13.22
C ASP A 515 4.34 -2.25 13.21
N ILE A 516 4.99 -1.68 12.19
CA ILE A 516 6.46 -1.57 12.16
C ILE A 516 6.98 -0.39 12.99
N GLY A 517 6.09 0.39 13.62
CA GLY A 517 6.45 1.54 14.45
C GLY A 517 6.94 2.77 13.67
N ARG A 518 6.72 2.83 12.35
CA ARG A 518 7.17 3.94 11.51
C ARG A 518 6.26 5.16 11.62
N ALA A 519 4.96 4.97 11.80
CA ALA A 519 4.00 6.05 12.02
C ALA A 519 3.23 5.85 13.33
N GLU A 520 2.99 6.94 14.04
CA GLU A 520 2.16 6.99 15.25
C GLU A 520 0.74 7.41 14.88
N TYR A 521 -0.26 6.85 15.58
CA TYR A 521 -1.65 7.19 15.38
C TYR A 521 -2.31 7.54 16.71
N VAL A 522 -2.96 8.71 16.73
CA VAL A 522 -3.51 9.31 17.94
C VAL A 522 -4.97 9.68 17.74
N PRO A 523 -5.86 9.36 18.70
CA PRO A 523 -7.25 9.75 18.62
C PRO A 523 -7.45 11.21 19.03
N ILE A 524 -8.32 11.91 18.32
CA ILE A 524 -8.75 13.28 18.64
C ILE A 524 -10.27 13.30 18.77
N ASN A 525 -10.78 13.75 19.92
CA ASN A 525 -12.20 13.80 20.19
C ASN A 525 -12.88 14.97 19.46
N ASP A 526 -14.20 14.87 19.26
CA ASP A 526 -14.97 15.87 18.52
C ASP A 526 -14.77 17.28 19.06
N GLU A 527 -14.85 17.46 20.39
CA GLU A 527 -14.69 18.78 21.02
C GLU A 527 -13.31 19.39 20.74
N GLU A 528 -12.25 18.58 20.77
CA GLU A 528 -10.88 19.03 20.49
C GLU A 528 -10.74 19.47 19.03
N ALA A 529 -11.36 18.74 18.10
CA ALA A 529 -11.39 19.11 16.69
C ALA A 529 -12.21 20.39 16.45
N VAL A 530 -13.34 20.58 17.14
CA VAL A 530 -14.14 21.82 17.03
C VAL A 530 -13.37 23.01 17.63
N GLU A 531 -12.70 22.84 18.77
CA GLU A 531 -11.84 23.88 19.34
C GLU A 531 -10.72 24.28 18.38
N ALA A 532 -10.06 23.31 17.74
CA ALA A 532 -9.02 23.56 16.75
C ALA A 532 -9.55 24.25 15.47
N PHE A 533 -10.74 23.86 15.00
CA PHE A 533 -11.44 24.50 13.87
C PHE A 533 -11.63 25.99 14.15
N GLU A 534 -12.18 26.31 15.32
CA GLU A 534 -12.44 27.70 15.71
C GLU A 534 -11.15 28.47 16.02
N TYR A 535 -10.18 27.82 16.65
CA TYR A 535 -8.89 28.40 16.99
C TYR A 535 -8.15 28.84 15.72
N LEU A 536 -7.98 27.95 14.74
CA LEU A 536 -7.29 28.29 13.49
C LEU A 536 -8.02 29.39 12.72
N SER A 537 -9.35 29.37 12.74
CA SER A 537 -10.19 30.41 12.14
C SER A 537 -9.91 31.80 12.75
N ARG A 538 -9.79 31.89 14.07
CA ARG A 538 -9.50 33.16 14.78
C ARG A 538 -8.03 33.58 14.68
N MET A 539 -7.12 32.61 14.70
CA MET A 539 -5.69 32.87 14.80
C MET A 539 -5.04 33.16 13.45
N GLU A 540 -5.40 32.41 12.42
CA GLU A 540 -4.78 32.52 11.09
C GLU A 540 -5.77 32.99 10.01
N GLY A 541 -7.05 33.17 10.34
CA GLY A 541 -8.07 33.56 9.35
C GLY A 541 -8.35 32.47 8.32
N ILE A 542 -8.06 31.22 8.67
CA ILE A 542 -8.26 30.04 7.82
C ILE A 542 -9.35 29.21 8.46
N ILE A 543 -10.45 28.96 7.74
CA ILE A 543 -11.52 28.08 8.18
C ILE A 543 -11.20 26.66 7.66
N PRO A 544 -10.61 25.78 8.49
CA PRO A 544 -10.19 24.45 8.04
C PRO A 544 -11.39 23.51 7.91
N ALA A 545 -11.26 22.45 7.12
CA ALA A 545 -12.20 21.35 7.23
C ALA A 545 -12.16 20.74 8.65
N ILE A 546 -13.29 20.26 9.16
CA ILE A 546 -13.32 19.62 10.49
C ILE A 546 -12.45 18.35 10.53
N GLU A 547 -12.29 17.67 9.39
CA GLU A 547 -11.31 16.59 9.20
C GLU A 547 -9.89 17.09 9.52
N SER A 548 -9.45 18.16 8.85
CA SER A 548 -8.09 18.74 9.02
C SER A 548 -7.87 19.26 10.43
N SER A 549 -8.94 19.71 11.09
CA SER A 549 -8.90 20.23 12.45
C SER A 549 -8.46 19.18 13.47
N HIS A 550 -8.61 17.89 13.18
CA HIS A 550 -8.07 16.82 14.03
C HIS A 550 -6.53 16.88 14.08
N ALA A 551 -5.88 17.08 12.93
CA ALA A 551 -4.42 17.22 12.87
C ALA A 551 -3.95 18.53 13.52
N VAL A 552 -4.71 19.61 13.35
CA VAL A 552 -4.45 20.91 14.01
C VAL A 552 -4.57 20.78 15.54
N ALA A 553 -5.59 20.08 16.04
CA ALA A 553 -5.78 19.85 17.47
C ALA A 553 -4.59 19.10 18.08
N HIS A 554 -4.06 18.08 17.38
CA HIS A 554 -2.88 17.38 17.86
C HIS A 554 -1.62 18.27 17.83
N ALA A 555 -1.44 19.08 16.77
CA ALA A 555 -0.36 20.04 16.70
C ALA A 555 -0.39 21.04 17.88
N MET A 556 -1.58 21.51 18.27
CA MET A 556 -1.77 22.38 19.44
C MET A 556 -1.33 21.73 20.76
N LYS A 557 -1.44 20.40 20.89
CA LYS A 557 -1.02 19.65 22.08
C LYS A 557 0.50 19.51 22.16
N ILE A 558 1.14 19.15 21.05
CA ILE A 558 2.58 18.78 21.05
C ILE A 558 3.51 19.97 20.82
N ALA A 559 3.08 20.98 20.06
CA ALA A 559 3.96 22.11 19.73
C ALA A 559 4.53 22.84 20.96
N PRO A 560 3.77 23.09 22.06
CA PRO A 560 4.29 23.74 23.25
C PRO A 560 5.37 22.95 24.00
N GLU A 561 5.46 21.63 23.78
CA GLU A 561 6.43 20.75 24.44
C GLU A 561 7.74 20.60 23.64
N MET A 562 7.79 21.19 22.44
CA MET A 562 8.91 21.09 21.50
C MET A 562 9.78 22.35 21.52
N ASP A 563 11.02 22.22 21.02
CA ASP A 563 11.94 23.35 20.95
C ASP A 563 11.50 24.35 19.87
N LYS A 564 11.84 25.63 20.04
CA LYS A 564 11.47 26.69 19.07
C LYS A 564 12.07 26.53 17.68
N ASP A 565 13.12 25.73 17.58
CA ASP A 565 13.76 25.39 16.31
C ASP A 565 13.15 24.14 15.67
N ASP A 566 12.32 23.37 16.39
CA ASP A 566 11.58 22.25 15.81
C ASP A 566 10.52 22.74 14.81
N ILE A 567 10.17 21.86 13.88
CA ILE A 567 9.25 22.17 12.79
C ILE A 567 8.16 21.10 12.73
N ILE A 568 6.91 21.54 12.72
CA ILE A 568 5.73 20.71 12.47
C ILE A 568 5.11 21.13 11.14
N ILE A 569 4.92 20.17 10.23
CA ILE A 569 4.05 20.36 9.06
C ILE A 569 2.70 19.71 9.36
N VAL A 570 1.61 20.46 9.19
CA VAL A 570 0.23 19.96 9.29
C VAL A 570 -0.39 19.95 7.90
N CYS A 571 -0.86 18.80 7.43
CA CYS A 571 -1.62 18.68 6.20
C CYS A 571 -3.04 19.27 6.40
N LEU A 572 -3.28 20.46 5.84
CA LEU A 572 -4.60 21.08 5.87
C LEU A 572 -5.42 20.56 4.69
N SER A 573 -5.91 19.33 4.86
CA SER A 573 -6.46 18.47 3.81
C SER A 573 -7.68 19.03 3.05
N GLY A 574 -8.36 20.05 3.57
CA GLY A 574 -9.48 20.71 2.92
C GLY A 574 -9.97 21.96 3.66
N ARG A 575 -10.86 22.72 3.02
CA ARG A 575 -11.49 23.92 3.60
C ARG A 575 -12.84 23.61 4.27
N GLY A 576 -13.17 24.41 5.28
CA GLY A 576 -14.30 24.18 6.18
C GLY A 576 -15.63 24.77 5.75
N ASP A 577 -15.77 25.31 4.54
CA ASP A 577 -17.04 25.89 4.07
C ASP A 577 -18.22 24.91 4.25
N LYS A 578 -17.98 23.62 3.99
CA LYS A 578 -18.97 22.54 4.13
C LYS A 578 -19.36 22.24 5.58
N ASP A 579 -18.53 22.64 6.54
CA ASP A 579 -18.66 22.26 7.94
C ASP A 579 -19.27 23.38 8.79
N VAL A 580 -19.27 24.63 8.32
CA VAL A 580 -19.74 25.81 9.07
C VAL A 580 -21.12 25.58 9.69
N LYS A 581 -22.06 25.05 8.90
CA LYS A 581 -23.41 24.76 9.40
C LYS A 581 -23.42 23.71 10.51
N SER A 582 -22.74 22.58 10.28
CA SER A 582 -22.68 21.49 11.27
C SER A 582 -21.97 21.91 12.56
N ILE A 583 -20.94 22.76 12.47
CA ILE A 583 -20.25 23.31 13.64
C ILE A 583 -21.11 24.33 14.38
N ALA A 584 -21.83 25.20 13.65
CA ALA A 584 -22.80 26.10 14.26
C ALA A 584 -23.87 25.33 15.04
N GLU A 585 -24.48 24.31 14.42
CA GLU A 585 -25.46 23.44 15.07
C GLU A 585 -24.88 22.71 16.29
N TYR A 586 -23.64 22.20 16.19
CA TYR A 586 -22.93 21.56 17.32
C TYR A 586 -22.74 22.50 18.51
N ARG A 587 -22.48 23.79 18.24
CA ARG A 587 -22.40 24.85 19.26
C ARG A 587 -23.76 25.39 19.71
N GLY A 588 -24.87 24.84 19.21
CA GLY A 588 -26.23 25.29 19.53
C GLY A 588 -26.64 26.60 18.85
N VAL A 589 -25.97 26.97 17.76
CA VAL A 589 -26.29 28.14 16.93
C VAL A 589 -27.16 27.68 15.76
N GLU A 590 -28.40 28.16 15.70
CA GLU A 590 -29.29 27.93 14.55
C GLU A 590 -28.95 28.89 13.41
N LEU A 591 -28.56 28.33 12.26
CA LEU A 591 -28.42 29.08 11.00
C LEU A 591 -29.70 28.91 10.17
N ASN A 592 -30.38 30.02 9.91
CA ASN A 592 -31.45 30.08 8.92
C ASN A 592 -30.83 30.49 7.58
N GLU A 593 -30.37 29.51 6.79
CA GLU A 593 -29.94 29.71 5.39
C GLU A 593 -31.03 29.33 4.40
#